data_AF-A0A2V7PFD2-F1
#
_entry.id   AF-A0A2V7PFD2-F1
#
_cell.length_a   1.000
_cell.length_b   1.000
_cell.length_c   1.000
_cell.angle_alpha   90.00
_cell.angle_beta   90.00
_cell.angle_gamma   90.00
#
_symmetry.space_group_name_H-M   'P 1'
#
loop_
_entity.id
_entity.type
_entity.pdbx_description
1 polymer ?
#
loop_
_entity_poly.entity_id
_entity_poly.type
_entity_poly.pdbx_seq_one_letter_code
_entity_poly.pdbx_strand_id
1 'polypeptide(L)'
;MELSHTDRRLAQDRRVRGERRRVVTVVVEERRSGVDRRAPAERRGPESAADHIRNALQLLTNVAESGTLDEESLRDLDAAMFRLRFALDRLEARG
;
A
#
# COMPACT_ATOMS: atom_id res chain seq x y z
N MET A 1 -16.60 18.28 -59.35
CA MET A 1 -17.42 18.81 -58.25
C MET A 1 -16.80 18.30 -56.97
N GLU A 2 -15.98 19.14 -56.33
CA GLU A 2 -16.34 19.90 -55.10
C GLU A 2 -16.37 18.96 -53.88
N LEU A 3 -15.27 18.91 -53.11
CA LEU A 3 -14.96 19.77 -51.95
C LEU A 3 -15.73 19.35 -50.68
N SER A 4 -14.95 18.81 -49.73
CA SER A 4 -14.92 19.14 -48.30
C SER A 4 -16.20 19.65 -47.64
N HIS A 5 -16.61 19.01 -46.54
CA HIS A 5 -17.01 19.74 -45.33
C HIS A 5 -16.64 18.94 -44.07
N THR A 6 -15.47 19.24 -43.52
CA THR A 6 -15.21 19.13 -42.07
C THR A 6 -15.67 20.42 -41.41
N ASP A 7 -16.67 20.37 -40.54
CA ASP A 7 -16.98 21.39 -39.52
C ASP A 7 -18.34 20.99 -38.92
N ARG A 8 -18.72 21.20 -37.67
CA ARG A 8 -18.37 22.22 -36.68
C ARG A 8 -19.00 21.66 -35.39
N ARG A 9 -18.25 21.35 -34.35
CA ARG A 9 -18.02 22.26 -33.21
C ARG A 9 -19.31 22.80 -32.56
N LEU A 10 -19.37 22.60 -31.23
CA LEU A 10 -19.99 23.44 -30.18
C LEU A 10 -21.45 23.07 -29.84
N ALA A 11 -21.72 22.53 -28.65
CA ALA A 11 -21.76 23.23 -27.36
C ALA A 11 -22.87 24.29 -27.30
N GLN A 12 -23.95 23.98 -26.56
CA GLN A 12 -24.93 24.87 -25.93
C GLN A 12 -25.80 23.95 -25.06
N ASP A 13 -25.63 23.85 -23.75
CA ASP A 13 -25.83 24.85 -22.70
C ASP A 13 -27.12 25.69 -22.89
N ARG A 14 -28.21 25.23 -22.25
CA ARG A 14 -29.25 26.02 -21.57
C ARG A 14 -30.32 25.06 -21.04
N ARG A 15 -30.33 24.76 -19.74
CA ARG A 15 -31.07 25.49 -18.69
C ARG A 15 -32.53 25.73 -19.08
N VAL A 16 -33.46 25.11 -18.34
CA VAL A 16 -34.72 25.64 -17.75
C VAL A 16 -35.48 24.43 -17.17
N ARG A 17 -35.35 24.16 -15.86
CA ARG A 17 -36.26 24.58 -14.77
C ARG A 17 -37.52 23.72 -14.67
N GLY A 18 -37.65 23.01 -13.56
CA GLY A 18 -38.83 22.30 -13.09
C GLY A 18 -38.48 21.51 -11.83
N GLU A 19 -38.09 22.17 -10.74
CA GLU A 19 -39.03 22.51 -9.66
C GLU A 19 -39.90 21.31 -9.28
N ARG A 20 -39.45 20.52 -8.29
CA ARG A 20 -40.32 19.85 -7.31
C ARG A 20 -39.52 19.28 -6.14
N ARG A 21 -39.67 20.00 -5.02
CA ARG A 21 -39.79 19.48 -3.65
C ARG A 21 -38.51 19.08 -2.91
N ARG A 22 -37.95 20.07 -2.21
CA ARG A 22 -37.12 19.88 -1.01
C ARG A 22 -37.99 19.31 0.12
N VAL A 23 -37.62 18.16 0.65
CA VAL A 23 -37.98 17.76 2.02
C VAL A 23 -36.66 17.75 2.79
N VAL A 24 -36.45 18.77 3.61
CA VAL A 24 -35.30 18.84 4.52
C VAL A 24 -35.75 18.21 5.82
N THR A 25 -35.37 16.95 6.03
CA THR A 25 -35.46 16.35 7.36
C THR A 25 -34.29 16.89 8.17
N VAL A 26 -34.56 17.67 9.21
CA VAL A 26 -33.53 18.08 10.17
C VAL A 26 -33.17 16.85 10.98
N VAL A 27 -32.10 16.16 10.58
CA VAL A 27 -31.46 15.17 11.44
C VAL A 27 -30.69 15.99 12.48
N VAL A 28 -31.10 15.89 13.75
CA VAL A 28 -30.29 16.38 14.86
C VAL A 28 -29.06 15.50 14.90
N GLU A 29 -27.95 15.97 14.32
CA GLU A 29 -26.66 15.31 14.45
C GLU A 29 -26.25 15.35 15.92
N GLU A 30 -26.43 14.22 16.61
CA GLU A 30 -25.74 13.94 17.87
C GLU A 30 -24.24 14.04 17.57
N ARG A 31 -23.62 15.15 18.00
CA ARG A 31 -22.17 15.38 17.88
C ARG A 31 -21.44 14.38 18.77
N ARG A 32 -21.26 13.16 18.28
CA ARG A 32 -20.28 12.24 18.85
C ARG A 32 -18.92 12.80 18.53
N SER A 33 -18.25 13.35 19.54
CA SER A 33 -16.83 13.68 19.50
C SER A 33 -16.03 12.39 19.29
N GLY A 34 -16.00 11.89 18.05
CA GLY A 34 -15.13 10.82 17.58
C GLY A 34 -13.72 11.34 17.35
N VAL A 35 -13.19 12.10 18.30
CA VAL A 35 -11.78 12.45 18.38
C VAL A 35 -11.10 11.21 18.98
N ASP A 36 -9.97 10.79 18.40
CA ASP A 36 -9.15 9.62 18.79
C ASP A 36 -9.58 8.20 18.37
N ARG A 37 -9.84 7.97 17.08
CA ARG A 37 -9.55 6.63 16.51
C ARG A 37 -8.78 6.63 15.19
N ARG A 38 -8.20 7.76 14.84
CA ARG A 38 -7.18 7.82 13.78
C ARG A 38 -5.96 8.48 14.38
N ALA A 39 -5.30 7.75 15.27
CA ALA A 39 -3.86 7.87 15.31
C ALA A 39 -3.42 7.72 13.85
N PRO A 40 -2.73 8.71 13.25
CA PRO A 40 -2.10 8.47 11.97
C PRO A 40 -1.23 7.25 12.24
N ALA A 41 -1.51 6.14 11.54
CA ALA A 41 -0.56 5.05 11.49
C ALA A 41 0.75 5.75 11.16
N GLU A 42 1.67 5.81 12.13
CA GLU A 42 2.99 6.38 11.93
C GLU A 42 3.43 5.79 10.62
N ARG A 43 3.53 6.65 9.61
CA ARG A 43 3.80 6.22 8.25
C ARG A 43 5.17 5.57 8.37
N ARG A 44 5.20 4.25 8.55
CA ARG A 44 6.42 3.46 8.47
C ARG A 44 7.02 3.94 7.17
N GLY A 45 8.17 4.60 7.25
CA GLY A 45 8.91 4.96 6.05
C GLY A 45 9.09 3.69 5.21
N PRO A 46 9.40 3.82 3.92
CA PRO A 46 9.72 2.64 3.11
C PRO A 46 10.73 1.79 3.88
N GLU A 47 10.35 0.54 4.21
CA GLU A 47 11.21 -0.38 4.94
C GLU A 47 12.53 -0.48 4.17
N SER A 48 13.66 -0.32 4.87
CA SER A 48 14.95 -0.38 4.20
C SER A 48 15.23 -1.82 3.74
N ALA A 49 16.10 -1.99 2.74
CA ALA A 49 16.56 -3.31 2.35
C ALA A 49 17.15 -4.10 3.54
N ALA A 50 17.80 -3.40 4.49
CA ALA A 50 18.29 -3.99 5.72
C ALA A 50 17.16 -4.49 6.63
N ASP A 51 16.05 -3.75 6.75
CA ASP A 51 14.86 -4.18 7.50
C ASP A 51 14.24 -5.44 6.90
N HIS A 52 14.12 -5.49 5.58
CA HIS A 52 13.62 -6.68 4.89
C HIS A 52 14.51 -7.90 5.11
N ILE A 53 15.84 -7.73 5.06
CA ILE A 53 16.77 -8.84 5.33
C ILE A 53 16.67 -9.30 6.79
N ARG A 54 16.54 -8.39 7.76
CA ARG A 54 16.33 -8.74 9.17
C ARG A 54 15.04 -9.52 9.38
N ASN A 55 13.94 -9.08 8.76
CA ASN A 55 12.65 -9.79 8.82
C ASN A 55 12.76 -11.19 8.17
N ALA A 56 13.39 -11.28 7.00
CA ALA A 56 13.62 -12.57 6.35
C ALA A 56 14.41 -13.52 7.24
N LEU A 57 15.51 -13.06 7.86
CA LEU A 57 16.31 -13.88 8.78
C LEU A 57 15.48 -14.41 9.96
N GLN A 58 14.61 -13.59 10.55
CA GLN A 58 13.71 -14.03 11.63
C GLN A 58 12.76 -15.14 11.16
N LEU A 59 12.16 -14.99 9.98
CA LEU A 59 11.28 -16.01 9.43
C LEU A 59 12.03 -17.31 9.11
N LEU A 60 13.24 -17.22 8.57
CA LEU A 60 14.08 -18.38 8.26
C LEU A 60 14.53 -19.12 9.52
N THR A 61 14.81 -18.41 10.62
CA THR A 61 15.05 -19.04 11.93
C THR A 61 13.84 -19.89 12.37
N ASN A 62 12.62 -19.36 12.25
CA ASN A 62 11.41 -20.13 12.59
C ASN A 62 11.27 -21.38 11.71
N VAL A 63 11.66 -21.30 10.44
CA VAL A 63 11.65 -22.45 9.52
C VAL A 63 12.69 -23.49 9.95
N ALA A 64 13.91 -23.07 10.28
CA ALA A 64 14.95 -23.98 10.77
C ALA A 64 14.52 -24.69 12.07
N GLU A 65 13.87 -23.96 12.98
CA GLU A 65 13.39 -24.48 14.26
C GLU A 65 12.13 -25.37 14.14
N SER A 66 11.42 -25.31 13.01
CA SER A 66 10.18 -26.09 12.81
C SER A 66 10.39 -27.60 12.78
N GLY A 67 11.62 -28.07 12.53
CA GLY A 67 11.95 -29.50 12.40
C GLY A 67 11.31 -30.17 11.18
N THR A 68 10.77 -29.40 10.22
CA THR A 68 10.10 -29.92 9.02
C THR A 68 11.03 -30.16 7.84
N LEU A 69 12.26 -29.61 7.89
CA LEU A 69 13.27 -29.75 6.85
C LEU A 69 14.10 -31.00 7.06
N ASP A 70 14.49 -31.64 5.96
CA ASP A 70 15.52 -32.67 5.96
C ASP A 70 16.92 -32.04 6.09
N GLU A 71 17.94 -32.89 6.28
CA GLU A 71 19.31 -32.43 6.53
C GLU A 71 19.91 -31.66 5.34
N GLU A 72 19.58 -32.05 4.11
CA GLU A 72 20.04 -31.35 2.90
C GLU A 72 19.44 -29.94 2.83
N SER A 73 18.12 -29.82 3.00
CA SER A 73 17.44 -28.52 2.99
C SER A 73 17.87 -27.64 4.17
N LEU A 74 18.17 -28.24 5.33
CA LEU A 74 18.69 -27.49 6.48
C LEU A 74 20.07 -26.89 6.19
N ARG A 75 20.96 -27.64 5.53
CA ARG A 75 22.29 -27.13 5.12
C ARG A 75 22.17 -26.02 4.08
N ASP A 76 21.27 -26.18 3.11
CA ASP A 76 20.99 -25.14 2.12
C ASP A 76 20.40 -23.88 2.75
N LEU A 77 19.51 -24.04 3.73
CA LEU A 77 18.95 -22.95 4.52
C LEU A 77 20.05 -22.22 5.31
N ASP A 78 20.94 -22.94 5.98
CA ASP A 78 22.09 -22.35 6.70
C ASP A 78 22.99 -21.56 5.75
N ALA A 79 23.30 -22.10 4.58
CA ALA A 79 24.09 -21.40 3.57
C ALA A 79 23.38 -20.12 3.06
N ALA A 80 22.06 -20.15 2.89
CA ALA A 80 21.28 -18.99 2.51
C ALA A 80 21.27 -17.92 3.62
N MET A 81 21.04 -18.32 4.88
CA MET A 81 21.07 -17.43 6.04
C MET A 81 22.45 -16.77 6.20
N PHE A 82 23.54 -17.51 6.00
CA PHE A 82 24.90 -16.96 6.03
C PHE A 82 25.09 -15.86 4.97
N ARG A 83 24.65 -16.11 3.73
CA ARG A 83 24.74 -15.12 2.64
C ARG A 83 23.89 -13.86 2.92
N LEU A 84 22.71 -14.04 3.51
CA LEU A 84 21.84 -12.92 3.91
C LEU A 84 22.45 -12.09 5.03
N ARG A 85 23.05 -12.73 6.04
CA ARG A 85 23.75 -12.03 7.12
C ARG A 85 24.93 -11.23 6.58
N PHE A 86 25.72 -11.82 5.69
CA PHE A 86 26.81 -11.10 5.02
C PHE A 86 26.31 -9.90 4.18
N ALA A 87 25.19 -10.07 3.46
CA ALA A 87 24.60 -8.97 2.70
C ALA A 87 24.10 -7.85 3.62
N LEU A 88 23.53 -8.19 4.79
CA LEU A 88 23.12 -7.23 5.80
C LEU A 88 24.31 -6.43 6.31
N ASP A 89 25.40 -7.09 6.72
CA ASP A 89 26.61 -6.43 7.22
C ASP A 89 27.18 -5.47 6.16
N ARG A 90 27.15 -5.85 4.88
CA ARG A 90 27.55 -5.00 3.74
C ARG A 90 26.66 -3.77 3.55
N LEU A 91 25.36 -3.88 3.82
CA LEU A 91 24.41 -2.76 3.71
C LEU A 91 24.55 -1.81 4.89
N GLU A 92 24.70 -2.34 6.10
CA GLU A 92 24.90 -1.57 7.33
C GLU A 92 26.24 -0.82 7.31
N ALA A 93 27.28 -1.35 6.66
CA ALA A 93 28.55 -0.64 6.46
C ALA A 93 28.49 0.51 5.44
N ARG A 94 27.41 0.63 4.66
CA ARG A 94 27.24 1.62 3.58
C ARG A 94 26.23 2.72 3.89
N GLY A 95 25.34 2.50 4.87
CA GLY A 95 24.35 3.47 5.34
C GLY A 95 24.92 4.34 6.45
#